data_AF-A0A9X8QLQ1-F1
#
_entry.id   AF-A0A9X8QLQ1-F1
#
_cell.length_a   1.000
_cell.length_b   1.000
_cell.length_c   1.000
_cell.angle_alpha   90.00
_cell.angle_beta   90.00
_cell.angle_gamma   90.00
#
_symmetry.space_group_name_H-M   'P 1'
#
loop_
_entity.id
_entity.type
_entity.pdbx_description
1 polymer ?
#
loop_
_entity_poly.entity_id
_entity_poly.type
_entity_poly.pdbx_seq_one_letter_code
_entity_poly.pdbx_strand_id
1 'polypeptide(L)'
;MKEAANFYKAVRTFSATRETWHDAIRYDVKPDEEYNLPLVSQRVYGNRDESLAVMAAAGLDRFDQKLTQRTIILPTHAQLEAIKQQTGFTSTAIIQS
;
A
#
# COMPACT_ATOMS: atom_id res chain seq x y z
N MET A 1 11.70 -10.41 10.55
CA MET A 1 11.01 -9.61 9.52
C MET A 1 10.24 -10.50 8.53
N LYS A 2 9.48 -11.49 9.00
CA LYS A 2 8.75 -12.42 8.12
C LYS A 2 7.37 -11.85 7.76
N GLU A 3 6.78 -11.14 8.70
CA GLU A 3 5.47 -10.53 8.71
C GLU A 3 5.37 -9.43 7.65
N ALA A 4 6.32 -8.48 7.64
CA ALA A 4 6.38 -7.42 6.64
C ALA A 4 6.56 -7.95 5.21
N ALA A 5 7.39 -8.99 5.03
CA ALA A 5 7.59 -9.61 3.73
C ALA A 5 6.33 -10.35 3.25
N ASN A 6 5.62 -11.04 4.16
CA ASN A 6 4.35 -11.70 3.86
C ASN A 6 3.26 -10.69 3.52
N PHE A 7 3.16 -9.59 4.27
CA PHE A 7 2.25 -8.48 4.01
C PHE A 7 2.50 -7.87 2.63
N TYR A 8 3.75 -7.54 2.33
CA TYR A 8 4.13 -7.02 1.02
C TYR A 8 3.70 -7.96 -0.12
N LYS A 9 3.98 -9.26 0.01
CA LYS A 9 3.57 -10.26 -0.99
C LYS A 9 2.06 -10.36 -1.13
N ALA A 10 1.32 -10.32 -0.02
CA ALA A 10 -0.14 -10.40 -0.02
C ALA A 10 -0.75 -9.17 -0.73
N VAL A 11 -0.30 -7.96 -0.41
CA VAL A 11 -0.77 -6.73 -1.06
C VAL A 11 -0.37 -6.70 -2.55
N ARG A 12 0.85 -7.12 -2.89
CA ARG A 12 1.29 -7.19 -4.29
C ARG A 12 0.44 -8.17 -5.10
N THR A 13 0.14 -9.34 -4.53
CA THR A 13 -0.74 -10.33 -5.14
C THR A 13 -2.16 -9.81 -5.28
N PHE A 14 -2.70 -9.17 -4.25
CA PHE A 14 -4.02 -8.54 -4.27
C PHE A 14 -4.12 -7.55 -5.44
N SER A 15 -3.14 -6.67 -5.55
CA SER A 15 -3.13 -5.58 -6.53
C SER A 15 -2.97 -6.09 -7.97
N ALA A 16 -2.18 -7.14 -8.16
CA ALA A 16 -1.92 -7.74 -9.47
C ALA A 16 -3.08 -8.60 -10.00
N THR A 17 -3.94 -9.12 -9.12
CA THR A 17 -5.01 -10.08 -9.48
C THR A 17 -6.40 -9.46 -9.49
N ARG A 18 -6.55 -8.18 -9.10
CA ARG A 18 -7.86 -7.54 -8.94
C ARG A 18 -8.41 -7.00 -10.26
N GLU A 19 -9.45 -7.68 -10.73
CA GLU A 19 -10.22 -7.29 -11.92
C GLU A 19 -11.07 -6.03 -11.66
N THR A 20 -11.53 -5.38 -12.73
CA THR A 20 -12.20 -4.06 -12.67
C THR A 20 -13.48 -4.03 -11.85
N TRP A 21 -14.22 -5.15 -11.79
CA TRP A 21 -15.47 -5.29 -11.05
C TRP A 21 -15.30 -5.66 -9.58
N HIS A 22 -14.09 -6.02 -9.15
CA HIS A 22 -13.84 -6.32 -7.74
C HIS A 22 -13.67 -5.04 -6.93
N ASP A 23 -14.18 -5.08 -5.70
CA ASP A 23 -14.02 -3.99 -4.74
C ASP A 23 -12.53 -3.78 -4.39
N ALA A 24 -12.03 -2.60 -4.73
CA ALA A 24 -10.68 -2.12 -4.49
C ALA A 24 -10.61 -0.61 -4.74
N ILE A 25 -9.64 0.06 -4.12
CA ILE A 25 -9.37 1.46 -4.38
C ILE A 25 -8.51 1.57 -5.63
N ARG A 26 -9.00 2.26 -6.65
CA ARG A 26 -8.25 2.58 -7.88
C ARG A 26 -7.77 4.01 -7.76
N TYR A 27 -6.47 4.19 -7.65
CA TYR A 27 -5.87 5.48 -7.34
C TYR A 27 -4.91 5.91 -8.44
N ASP A 28 -5.14 7.09 -9.02
CA ASP A 28 -4.24 7.69 -9.98
C ASP A 28 -3.14 8.46 -9.26
N VAL A 29 -1.91 7.96 -9.39
CA VAL A 29 -0.74 8.60 -8.80
C VAL A 29 -0.53 9.98 -9.40
N LYS A 30 -0.39 10.97 -8.54
CA LYS A 30 -0.18 12.38 -8.89
C LYS A 30 1.30 12.73 -9.01
N PRO A 31 1.65 13.80 -9.75
CA PRO A 31 3.04 14.22 -9.93
C PRO A 31 3.77 14.56 -8.63
N ASP A 32 3.07 15.06 -7.61
CA ASP A 32 3.64 15.45 -6.32
C ASP A 32 3.92 14.25 -5.38
N GLU A 33 3.51 13.05 -5.79
CA GLU A 33 3.62 11.81 -5.01
C GLU A 33 4.77 10.91 -5.49
N GLU A 34 5.47 11.32 -6.55
CA GLU A 34 6.47 10.53 -7.26
C GLU A 34 7.55 9.92 -6.35
N TYR A 35 7.89 10.61 -5.26
CA TYR A 35 8.84 10.14 -4.24
C TYR A 35 8.24 10.13 -2.83
N ASN A 36 6.91 10.22 -2.71
CA ASN A 36 6.23 10.41 -1.42
C ASN A 36 5.10 9.39 -1.23
N LEU A 37 5.49 8.13 -0.99
CA LEU A 37 4.56 7.05 -0.63
C LEU A 37 3.69 7.36 0.61
N PRO A 38 4.20 8.00 1.67
CA PRO A 38 3.37 8.44 2.79
C PRO A 38 2.26 9.40 2.40
N LEU A 39 2.46 10.25 1.39
CA LEU A 39 1.42 11.16 0.90
C LEU A 39 0.30 10.41 0.18
N VAL A 40 0.63 9.38 -0.61
CA VAL A 40 -0.37 8.49 -1.22
C VAL A 40 -1.17 7.78 -0.13
N SER A 41 -0.47 7.22 0.87
CA SER A 41 -1.11 6.59 2.03
C SER A 41 -2.07 7.55 2.73
N GLN A 42 -1.65 8.80 2.97
CA GLN A 42 -2.48 9.82 3.62
C GLN A 42 -3.74 10.14 2.82
N ARG A 43 -3.64 10.18 1.48
CA ARG A 43 -4.77 10.48 0.59
C ARG A 43 -5.73 9.31 0.44
N VAL A 44 -5.23 8.08 0.48
CA VAL A 44 -6.04 6.86 0.29
C VAL A 44 -6.64 6.35 1.62
N TYR A 45 -5.83 6.31 2.67
CA TYR A 45 -6.18 5.68 3.96
C TYR A 45 -6.35 6.68 5.11
N GLY A 46 -6.07 7.96 4.89
CA GLY A 46 -6.17 8.98 5.94
C GLY A 46 -5.02 8.97 6.96
N ASN A 47 -3.99 8.14 6.75
CA ASN A 47 -2.79 8.09 7.60
C ASN A 47 -1.53 7.86 6.76
N ARG A 48 -0.34 8.10 7.33
CA ARG A 48 0.95 7.96 6.64
C ARG A 48 1.60 6.58 6.80
N ASP A 49 1.00 5.71 7.60
CA ASP A 49 1.61 4.49 8.11
C ASP A 49 1.47 3.31 7.12
N GLU A 50 0.56 3.40 6.14
CA GLU A 50 0.36 2.37 5.10
C GLU A 50 1.27 2.52 3.88
N SER A 51 2.41 3.21 4.03
CA SER A 51 3.38 3.40 2.96
C SER A 51 3.88 2.07 2.36
N LEU A 52 3.96 1.00 3.16
CA LEU A 52 4.35 -0.33 2.70
C LEU A 52 3.29 -0.96 1.78
N ALA A 53 2.00 -0.71 2.05
CA ALA A 53 0.91 -1.18 1.20
C ALA A 53 0.94 -0.49 -0.16
N VAL A 54 1.20 0.83 -0.17
CA VAL A 54 1.39 1.60 -1.41
C VAL A 54 2.57 1.08 -2.20
N MET A 55 3.71 0.85 -1.55
CA MET A 55 4.91 0.30 -2.19
C MET A 55 4.64 -1.05 -2.86
N ALA A 56 3.94 -1.95 -2.16
CA ALA A 56 3.58 -3.28 -2.67
C ALA A 56 2.61 -3.23 -3.84
N ALA A 57 1.56 -2.40 -3.74
CA ALA A 57 0.57 -2.21 -4.79
C ALA A 57 1.17 -1.57 -6.05
N ALA A 58 2.10 -0.64 -5.86
CA ALA A 58 2.87 -0.03 -6.92
C ALA A 58 3.96 -0.96 -7.49
N GLY A 59 4.16 -2.16 -6.94
CA GLY A 59 5.18 -3.11 -7.39
C GLY A 59 6.61 -2.58 -7.27
N LEU A 60 6.86 -1.67 -6.32
CA LEU A 60 8.18 -1.11 -6.07
C LEU A 60 8.97 -2.04 -5.14
N ASP A 61 10.25 -2.20 -5.42
CA ASP A 61 11.12 -3.06 -4.62
C ASP A 61 11.85 -2.28 -3.51
N ARG A 62 11.88 -0.95 -3.61
CA ARG A 62 12.52 -0.04 -2.65
C ARG A 62 11.69 1.24 -2.42
N PHE A 63 11.82 1.84 -1.24
CA PHE A 63 11.12 3.08 -0.86
C PHE A 63 11.60 4.33 -1.61
N ASP A 64 12.84 4.33 -2.11
CA ASP A 64 13.44 5.43 -2.87
C ASP A 64 13.12 5.37 -4.37
N GLN A 65 12.46 4.30 -4.81
CA GLN A 65 12.12 4.11 -6.21
C GLN A 65 10.97 5.05 -6.59
N LYS A 66 11.15 5.72 -7.73
CA LYS A 66 10.15 6.59 -8.34
C LYS A 66 8.81 5.86 -8.54
N LEU A 67 7.76 6.39 -7.95
CA LEU A 67 6.38 6.00 -8.20
C LEU A 67 5.95 6.61 -9.54
N THR A 68 5.89 5.77 -10.58
CA THR A 68 5.46 6.21 -11.91
C THR A 68 4.00 6.65 -11.88
N GLN A 69 3.67 7.74 -12.58
CA GLN A 69 2.30 8.23 -12.72
C GLN A 69 1.46 7.21 -13.50
N ARG A 70 0.69 6.42 -12.75
CA ARG A 70 -0.23 5.39 -13.26
C ARG A 70 -1.32 5.12 -12.23
N THR A 71 -2.40 4.48 -12.67
CA THR A 71 -3.39 3.93 -11.75
C THR A 71 -2.79 2.74 -11.01
N ILE A 72 -2.81 2.77 -9.69
CA ILE A 72 -2.51 1.65 -8.81
C ILE A 72 -3.79 1.12 -8.17
N ILE A 73 -3.80 -0.19 -7.90
CA ILE A 73 -4.93 -0.86 -7.25
C ILE A 73 -4.54 -1.11 -5.81
N LEU A 74 -5.33 -0.62 -4.87
CA LEU A 74 -5.07 -0.66 -3.44
C LEU A 74 -6.21 -1.39 -2.72
N PRO A 75 -5.92 -2.17 -1.66
CA PRO A 75 -6.97 -2.72 -0.81
C PRO A 75 -7.82 -1.61 -0.18
N THR A 76 -9.12 -1.87 0.02
CA THR A 76 -9.96 -1.02 0.88
C THR A 76 -9.49 -1.11 2.34
N HIS A 77 -9.95 -0.21 3.21
CA HIS A 77 -9.55 -0.23 4.62
C HIS A 77 -9.84 -1.58 5.30
N ALA A 78 -11.03 -2.14 5.07
CA ALA A 78 -11.41 -3.45 5.60
C ALA A 78 -10.53 -4.59 5.04
N GLN A 79 -10.20 -4.54 3.75
CA GLN A 79 -9.35 -5.55 3.11
C GLN A 79 -7.89 -5.44 3.59
N LEU A 80 -7.40 -4.22 3.79
CA LEU A 80 -6.06 -3.98 4.30
C LEU A 80 -5.91 -4.53 5.72
N GLU A 81 -6.88 -4.27 6.60
CA GLU A 81 -6.92 -4.83 7.95
C GLU A 81 -6.98 -6.36 7.93
N ALA A 82 -7.77 -6.96 7.04
CA ALA A 82 -7.79 -8.41 6.87
C ALA A 82 -6.43 -8.98 6.47
N ILE A 83 -5.72 -8.33 5.53
CA ILE A 83 -4.37 -8.74 5.11
C ILE A 83 -3.37 -8.63 6.28
N LYS A 84 -3.45 -7.56 7.08
CA LYS A 84 -2.62 -7.38 8.28
C LYS A 84 -2.83 -8.51 9.29
N GLN A 85 -4.10 -8.81 9.60
CA GLN A 85 -4.46 -9.90 10.51
C GLN A 85 -3.96 -11.27 10.01
N GLN A 86 -4.09 -11.54 8.71
CA GLN A 86 -3.62 -12.79 8.11
C GLN A 86 -2.10 -12.95 8.15
N THR A 87 -1.36 -11.84 8.08
CA THR A 87 0.10 -11.85 7.97
C THR A 87 0.81 -11.58 9.30
N GLY A 88 0.06 -11.15 10.33
CA GLY A 88 0.59 -10.70 11.60
C GLY A 88 1.33 -9.36 11.50
N PHE A 89 1.12 -8.59 10.43
CA PHE A 89 1.79 -7.31 10.21
C PHE A 89 1.07 -6.16 10.90
N THR A 90 1.85 -5.28 11.55
CA THR A 90 1.37 -4.06 12.17
C THR A 90 2.07 -2.87 11.55
N SER A 91 1.30 -1.94 10.96
CA SER A 91 1.78 -0.64 10.52
C SER A 91 2.18 0.14 11.77
N THR A 92 3.48 0.21 12.06
CA THR A 92 3.95 0.90 13.26
C THR A 92 3.96 2.40 12.96
N ALA A 93 2.91 3.12 13.36
CA ALA A 93 3.05 4.53 13.71
C ALA A 93 3.97 4.56 14.94
N ILE A 94 5.27 4.76 14.73
CA ILE A 94 6.13 5.07 15.87
C ILE A 94 5.73 6.48 16.31
N ILE A 95 4.79 6.55 17.25
CA ILE A 95 4.68 7.70 18.13
C ILE A 95 5.91 7.60 19.03
N GLN A 96 7.04 8.18 18.60
CA GLN A 96 8.12 8.47 19.53
C GLN A 96 7.61 9.60 20.42
N SER A 97 7.24 9.20 21.63
CA SER A 97 7.38 9.90 22.92
C SER A 97 6.86 11.34 23.00
#